data_AF-A0A497RT60-F1
#
_entry.id   AF-A0A497RT60-F1
#
_cell.length_a   1.000
_cell.length_b   1.000
_cell.length_c   1.000
_cell.angle_alpha   90.00
_cell.angle_beta   90.00
_cell.angle_gamma   90.00
#
_symmetry.space_group_name_H-M   'P 1'
#
loop_
_entity.id
_entity.type
_entity.pdbx_description
1 polymer ?
#
loop_
_entity_poly.entity_id
_entity_poly.type
_entity_poly.pdbx_seq_one_letter_code
_entity_poly.pdbx_strand_id
1 'polypeptide(L)'
;MIIVLEITWKCPHKCRHCSLRSLISKTSKIELSYREVEKVDRILRSSFRDINYIISGGEPTLHRELPEIIDLLRSKGSHVTLATSAFSIDMLKRCNADLYEVSVDYFKDRHDRYRGTRGLFSKVEEFVKLNRPTVIRMTYLGDNDRDIIDVIDYYYKYDNLFFLISRAVPNTEIPQSLKEEIERLFGLDKIQIGEESCPAGRTLFVVTPTLDILACPFYRLKLGKIDLERGDLYVKFIDLPVDVFLCTSKV
;
A
#
# COMPACT_ATOMS: atom_id res chain seq x y z
N MET A 1 -10.61 8.72 9.02
CA MET A 1 -10.83 7.50 8.22
C MET A 1 -9.71 7.36 7.19
N ILE A 2 -9.30 6.15 6.84
CA ILE A 2 -8.27 5.88 5.82
C ILE A 2 -8.94 5.33 4.55
N ILE A 3 -8.64 5.95 3.41
CA ILE A 3 -9.04 5.47 2.09
C ILE A 3 -7.78 5.03 1.34
N VAL A 4 -7.69 3.74 1.03
CA VAL A 4 -6.74 3.24 0.04
C VAL A 4 -7.33 3.57 -1.33
N LEU A 5 -6.78 4.58 -2.00
CA LEU A 5 -7.22 4.99 -3.32
C LEU A 5 -6.34 4.33 -4.38
N GLU A 6 -6.86 3.29 -5.01
CA GLU A 6 -6.21 2.65 -6.15
C GLU A 6 -6.44 3.54 -7.38
N ILE A 7 -5.43 4.29 -7.82
CA ILE A 7 -5.57 5.24 -8.94
C ILE A 7 -5.31 4.61 -10.31
N THR A 8 -4.63 3.47 -10.35
CA THR A 8 -4.31 2.74 -11.58
C THR A 8 -4.10 1.27 -11.28
N TRP A 9 -4.39 0.39 -12.23
CA TRP A 9 -3.97 -1.01 -12.20
C TRP A 9 -2.82 -1.32 -13.19
N LYS A 10 -2.16 -0.29 -13.73
CA LYS A 10 -0.87 -0.47 -14.43
C LYS A 10 0.19 -0.87 -13.42
N CYS A 11 0.92 -1.94 -13.71
CA CYS A 11 2.03 -2.38 -12.88
C CYS A 11 3.08 -3.10 -13.75
N PRO A 12 4.38 -2.80 -13.62
CA PRO A 12 5.43 -3.47 -14.38
C PRO A 12 5.84 -4.81 -13.75
N HIS A 13 5.37 -5.09 -12.53
CA HIS A 13 5.78 -6.24 -11.73
C HIS A 13 4.88 -7.47 -11.96
N LYS A 14 5.39 -8.64 -11.56
CA LYS A 14 4.69 -9.94 -11.64
C LYS A 14 4.72 -10.68 -10.29
N CYS A 15 4.63 -9.93 -9.19
CA CYS A 15 4.71 -10.44 -7.83
C CYS A 15 3.70 -11.58 -7.60
N ARG A 16 4.17 -12.69 -7.02
CA ARG A 16 3.36 -13.89 -6.82
C ARG A 16 2.25 -13.69 -5.78
N HIS A 17 2.52 -12.92 -4.73
CA HIS A 17 1.58 -12.64 -3.64
C HIS A 17 0.60 -11.48 -3.91
N CYS A 18 0.65 -10.83 -5.06
CA CYS A 18 -0.13 -9.60 -5.30
C CYS A 18 -1.63 -9.89 -5.42
N SER A 19 -2.45 -9.23 -4.58
CA SER A 19 -3.92 -9.33 -4.61
C SER A 19 -4.54 -8.79 -5.91
N LEU A 20 -3.84 -7.92 -6.64
CA LEU A 20 -4.28 -7.34 -7.90
C LEU A 20 -3.86 -8.15 -9.13
N ARG A 21 -3.11 -9.25 -8.98
CA ARG A 21 -2.48 -9.97 -10.10
C ARG A 21 -3.47 -10.35 -11.21
N SER A 22 -4.66 -10.84 -10.84
CA SER A 22 -5.71 -11.22 -11.80
C SER A 22 -6.34 -10.01 -12.51
N LEU A 23 -6.40 -8.86 -11.84
CA LEU A 23 -6.94 -7.61 -12.38
C LEU A 23 -5.94 -6.96 -13.33
N ILE A 24 -4.67 -6.83 -12.94
CA ILE A 24 -3.59 -6.25 -13.75
C ILE A 24 -3.52 -6.93 -15.13
N SER A 25 -3.68 -8.25 -15.21
CA SER A 25 -3.67 -8.98 -16.50
C SER A 25 -4.85 -8.67 -17.44
N LYS A 26 -5.99 -8.22 -16.91
CA LYS A 26 -7.25 -8.05 -17.65
C LYS A 26 -7.62 -6.59 -17.90
N THR A 27 -7.19 -5.69 -17.02
CA THR A 27 -7.68 -4.31 -16.95
C THR A 27 -6.57 -3.29 -16.72
N SER A 28 -5.35 -3.57 -17.20
CA SER A 28 -4.17 -2.70 -17.05
C SER A 28 -4.32 -1.29 -17.63
N LYS A 29 -5.40 -0.97 -18.35
CA LYS A 29 -5.66 0.39 -18.86
C LYS A 29 -6.60 1.21 -17.98
N ILE A 30 -7.18 0.63 -16.94
CA ILE A 30 -8.11 1.35 -16.05
C ILE A 30 -7.29 2.16 -15.05
N GLU A 31 -7.53 3.47 -15.06
CA GLU A 31 -6.97 4.45 -14.14
C GLU A 31 -7.96 5.61 -13.94
N LEU A 32 -7.87 6.29 -12.81
CA LEU A 32 -8.63 7.50 -12.51
C LEU A 32 -7.84 8.73 -12.92
N SER A 33 -8.42 9.56 -13.77
CA SER A 33 -7.86 10.88 -14.06
C SER A 33 -7.89 11.79 -12.83
N TYR A 34 -7.10 12.86 -12.85
CA TYR A 34 -7.13 13.92 -11.84
C TYR A 34 -8.56 14.40 -11.54
N ARG A 35 -9.37 14.63 -12.60
CA ARG A 35 -10.76 15.10 -12.46
C ARG A 35 -11.68 14.07 -11.80
N GLU A 36 -11.47 12.79 -12.07
CA GLU A 36 -12.24 11.73 -11.43
C GLU A 36 -11.85 11.61 -9.96
N VAL A 37 -10.57 11.70 -9.62
CA VAL A 37 -10.12 11.73 -8.22
C VAL A 37 -10.70 12.93 -7.47
N GLU A 38 -10.74 14.12 -8.08
CA GLU A 38 -11.38 15.29 -7.47
C GLU A 38 -12.87 15.05 -7.17
N LYS A 39 -13.60 14.41 -8.09
CA LYS A 39 -15.00 14.06 -7.86
C LYS A 39 -15.15 13.00 -6.77
N VAL A 40 -14.32 11.95 -6.80
CA VAL A 40 -14.29 10.91 -5.77
C VAL A 40 -14.06 11.51 -4.38
N ASP A 41 -13.04 12.36 -4.22
CA ASP A 41 -12.76 13.03 -2.95
C ASP A 41 -13.93 13.88 -2.47
N ARG A 42 -14.56 14.65 -3.38
CA ARG A 42 -15.75 15.46 -3.07
C ARG A 42 -16.91 14.60 -2.56
N ILE A 43 -17.20 13.50 -3.24
CA ILE A 43 -18.28 12.59 -2.87
C ILE A 43 -17.97 11.94 -1.51
N LEU A 44 -16.75 11.45 -1.31
CA LEU A 44 -16.35 10.85 -0.03
C LEU A 44 -16.47 11.85 1.13
N ARG A 45 -16.02 13.09 0.95
CA ARG A 45 -16.13 14.17 1.96
C ARG A 45 -17.57 14.59 2.25
N SER A 46 -18.51 14.36 1.32
CA SER A 46 -19.93 14.59 1.59
C SER A 46 -20.52 13.60 2.59
N SER A 47 -19.92 12.40 2.69
CA SER A 47 -20.41 11.31 3.54
C SER A 47 -19.53 11.06 4.77
N PHE A 48 -18.25 11.44 4.72
CA PHE A 48 -17.28 11.13 5.77
C PHE A 48 -16.42 12.34 6.13
N ARG A 49 -15.97 12.39 7.40
CA ARG A 49 -15.06 13.41 7.92
C ARG A 49 -13.64 12.85 8.07
N ASP A 50 -12.66 13.74 8.13
CA ASP A 50 -11.26 13.45 8.46
C ASP A 50 -10.65 12.31 7.63
N ILE A 51 -10.73 12.44 6.31
CA ILE A 51 -10.24 11.44 5.36
C ILE A 51 -8.74 11.62 5.16
N ASN A 52 -7.98 10.54 5.33
CA ASN A 52 -6.59 10.41 4.91
C ASN A 52 -6.48 9.38 3.79
N TYR A 53 -5.51 9.56 2.90
CA TYR A 53 -5.37 8.72 1.71
C TYR A 53 -4.08 7.91 1.72
N ILE A 54 -4.19 6.64 1.33
CA ILE A 54 -3.06 5.85 0.86
C ILE A 54 -3.24 5.69 -0.65
N ILE A 55 -2.48 6.44 -1.45
CA ILE A 55 -2.49 6.29 -2.90
C ILE A 55 -1.76 5.00 -3.24
N SER A 56 -2.45 4.11 -3.95
CA SER A 56 -1.99 2.75 -4.24
C SER A 56 -2.55 2.28 -5.60
N GLY A 57 -2.68 0.96 -5.78
CA GLY A 57 -3.14 0.31 -7.00
C GLY A 57 -2.13 -0.72 -7.47
N GLY A 58 -1.85 -0.72 -8.77
CA GLY A 58 -0.70 -1.40 -9.34
C GLY A 58 0.60 -0.72 -8.90
N GLU A 59 1.18 0.07 -9.78
CA GLU A 59 2.32 0.94 -9.46
C GLU A 59 1.93 2.40 -9.76
N PRO A 60 1.61 3.20 -8.72
CA PRO A 60 1.16 4.58 -8.90
C PRO A 60 2.14 5.45 -9.68
N THR A 61 3.45 5.18 -9.60
CA THR A 61 4.46 5.99 -10.30
C THR A 61 4.41 5.89 -11.83
N LEU A 62 3.56 5.01 -12.37
CA LEU A 62 3.21 4.97 -13.80
C LEU A 62 2.07 5.94 -14.18
N HIS A 63 1.36 6.51 -13.20
CA HIS A 63 0.26 7.45 -13.45
C HIS A 63 0.81 8.85 -13.71
N ARG A 64 0.52 9.41 -14.89
CA ARG A 64 1.12 10.67 -15.34
C ARG A 64 0.77 11.89 -14.48
N GLU A 65 -0.44 11.89 -13.91
CA GLU A 65 -0.99 12.98 -13.08
C GLU A 65 -0.79 12.71 -11.57
N LEU A 66 0.08 11.77 -11.19
CA LEU A 66 0.30 11.40 -9.79
C LEU A 66 0.68 12.60 -8.90
N PRO A 67 1.64 13.47 -9.27
CA PRO A 67 1.99 14.63 -8.45
C PRO A 67 0.79 15.54 -8.18
N GLU A 68 0.03 15.86 -9.23
CA GLU A 68 -1.14 16.74 -9.16
C GLU A 68 -2.25 16.12 -8.30
N ILE A 69 -2.45 14.81 -8.38
CA ILE A 69 -3.40 14.08 -7.52
C ILE A 69 -2.99 14.17 -6.05
N ILE A 70 -1.70 13.96 -5.74
CA ILE A 70 -1.20 14.08 -4.36
C ILE A 70 -1.44 15.50 -3.83
N ASP A 71 -1.05 16.51 -4.60
CA ASP A 71 -1.17 17.92 -4.20
C ASP A 71 -2.64 18.33 -4.02
N LEU A 72 -3.54 17.85 -4.89
CA LEU A 72 -4.98 18.04 -4.74
C LEU A 72 -5.46 17.54 -3.39
N LEU A 73 -5.20 16.28 -3.05
CA LEU A 73 -5.72 15.67 -1.80
C LEU A 73 -5.12 16.34 -0.57
N ARG A 74 -3.82 16.67 -0.59
CA ARG A 74 -3.15 17.44 0.48
C ARG A 74 -3.74 18.83 0.66
N SER A 75 -4.03 19.55 -0.44
CA SER A 75 -4.63 20.89 -0.39
C SER A 75 -6.03 20.91 0.23
N LYS A 76 -6.71 19.75 0.29
CA LYS A 76 -8.00 19.57 0.96
C LYS A 76 -7.87 19.13 2.43
N GLY A 77 -6.65 19.17 2.99
CA GLY A 77 -6.37 18.88 4.38
C GLY A 77 -6.18 17.41 4.73
N SER A 78 -6.03 16.52 3.73
CA SER A 78 -5.72 15.11 3.98
C SER A 78 -4.22 14.89 4.17
N HIS A 79 -3.86 13.98 5.08
CA HIS A 79 -2.55 13.35 5.04
C HIS A 79 -2.53 12.31 3.92
N VAL A 80 -1.50 12.35 3.07
CA VAL A 80 -1.36 11.49 1.89
C VAL A 80 -0.11 10.63 2.01
N THR A 81 -0.32 9.32 2.09
CA THR A 81 0.73 8.31 1.97
C THR A 81 0.77 7.79 0.53
N LEU A 82 1.96 7.65 -0.05
CA LEU A 82 2.15 7.01 -1.35
C LEU A 82 2.75 5.60 -1.17
N ALA A 83 1.97 4.56 -1.47
CA ALA A 83 2.46 3.19 -1.52
C ALA A 83 3.07 2.88 -2.90
N THR A 84 4.34 2.51 -2.95
CA THR A 84 5.08 2.31 -4.21
C THR A 84 6.17 1.23 -4.09
N SER A 85 6.58 0.69 -5.24
CA SER A 85 7.80 -0.13 -5.36
C SER A 85 9.07 0.69 -5.61
N ALA A 86 8.97 2.02 -5.67
CA ALA A 86 10.00 2.93 -6.15
C ALA A 86 10.37 2.78 -7.64
N PHE A 87 9.47 2.21 -8.47
CA PHE A 87 9.79 1.89 -9.87
C PHE A 87 10.20 3.10 -10.74
N SER A 88 9.62 4.29 -10.54
CA SER A 88 10.01 5.50 -11.29
C SER A 88 10.50 6.61 -10.37
N ILE A 89 11.82 6.74 -10.27
CA ILE A 89 12.46 7.75 -9.41
C ILE A 89 12.21 9.17 -9.92
N ASP A 90 12.20 9.37 -11.24
CA ASP A 90 11.89 10.67 -11.83
C ASP A 90 10.45 11.13 -11.55
N MET A 91 9.52 10.17 -11.43
CA MET A 91 8.17 10.49 -10.95
C MET A 91 8.18 10.85 -9.47
N LEU A 92 8.88 10.07 -8.65
CA LEU A 92 8.94 10.28 -7.19
C LEU A 92 9.60 11.61 -6.80
N LYS A 93 10.62 12.06 -7.55
CA LYS A 93 11.25 13.37 -7.37
C LYS A 93 10.27 14.54 -7.55
N ARG A 94 9.18 14.34 -8.32
CA ARG A 94 8.12 15.33 -8.54
C ARG A 94 6.95 15.21 -7.56
N CYS A 95 6.88 14.11 -6.80
CA CYS A 95 5.81 13.89 -5.85
C CYS A 95 6.11 14.60 -4.52
N ASN A 96 5.04 15.03 -3.85
CA ASN A 96 5.10 15.62 -2.52
C ASN A 96 4.11 14.91 -1.60
N ALA A 97 4.25 13.60 -1.38
CA ALA A 97 3.47 12.90 -0.36
C ALA A 97 3.97 13.25 1.06
N ASP A 98 3.11 13.15 2.06
CA ASP A 98 3.50 13.33 3.47
C ASP A 98 4.36 12.15 3.95
N LEU A 99 4.04 10.94 3.48
CA LEU A 99 4.74 9.70 3.79
C LEU A 99 4.86 8.80 2.55
N TYR A 100 5.97 8.09 2.42
CA TYR A 100 6.17 7.10 1.37
C TYR A 100 6.24 5.70 1.97
N GLU A 101 5.38 4.80 1.52
CA GLU A 101 5.45 3.37 1.86
C GLU A 101 6.12 2.62 0.71
N VAL A 102 7.41 2.33 0.86
CA VAL A 102 8.23 1.68 -0.18
C VAL A 102 8.31 0.19 0.09
N SER A 103 7.89 -0.61 -0.88
CA SER A 103 7.78 -2.05 -0.68
C SER A 103 9.09 -2.80 -0.96
N VAL A 104 9.64 -3.48 0.04
CA VAL A 104 10.91 -4.25 -0.03
C VAL A 104 10.75 -5.62 0.66
N ASP A 105 10.46 -6.69 -0.10
CA ASP A 105 10.17 -8.00 0.51
C ASP A 105 11.38 -8.95 0.63
N TYR A 106 12.46 -8.67 -0.08
CA TYR A 106 13.66 -9.50 -0.08
C TYR A 106 14.90 -8.60 -0.22
N PHE A 107 16.10 -9.15 -0.03
CA PHE A 107 17.34 -8.41 -0.13
C PHE A 107 17.95 -8.52 -1.54
N LYS A 108 18.37 -7.38 -2.10
CA LYS A 108 19.08 -7.26 -3.38
C LYS A 108 18.41 -8.05 -4.52
N ASP A 109 19.17 -8.86 -5.28
CA ASP A 109 18.69 -9.55 -6.47
C ASP A 109 17.50 -10.49 -6.20
N ARG A 110 17.33 -10.99 -4.98
CA ARG A 110 16.19 -11.84 -4.64
C ARG A 110 14.88 -11.03 -4.71
N HIS A 111 14.92 -9.75 -4.33
CA HIS A 111 13.79 -8.82 -4.45
C HIS A 111 13.34 -8.67 -5.89
N ASP A 112 14.30 -8.36 -6.76
CA ASP A 112 14.09 -8.16 -8.18
C ASP A 112 13.52 -9.42 -8.86
N ARG A 113 14.11 -10.59 -8.57
CA ARG A 113 13.64 -11.88 -9.10
C ARG A 113 12.23 -12.21 -8.65
N TYR A 114 11.92 -12.01 -7.37
CA TYR A 114 10.59 -12.31 -6.84
C TYR A 114 9.52 -11.40 -7.44
N ARG A 115 9.81 -10.09 -7.56
CA ARG A 115 8.88 -9.11 -8.13
C ARG A 115 8.85 -9.12 -9.67
N GLY A 116 9.81 -9.79 -10.31
CA GLY A 116 9.90 -9.91 -11.75
C GLY A 116 10.34 -8.62 -12.44
N THR A 117 11.16 -7.80 -11.77
CA THR A 117 11.64 -6.51 -12.30
C THR A 117 13.08 -6.30 -11.87
N ARG A 118 13.98 -6.28 -12.86
CA ARG A 118 15.42 -6.09 -12.65
C ARG A 118 15.73 -4.62 -12.31
N GLY A 119 16.67 -4.42 -11.40
CA GLY A 119 17.12 -3.13 -10.90
C GLY A 119 16.17 -2.47 -9.91
N LEU A 120 15.17 -3.18 -9.37
CA LEU A 120 14.16 -2.58 -8.50
C LEU A 120 14.74 -2.22 -7.14
N PHE A 121 15.55 -3.11 -6.55
CA PHE A 121 16.24 -2.82 -5.29
C PHE A 121 17.15 -1.58 -5.41
N SER A 122 17.89 -1.44 -6.52
CA SER A 122 18.73 -0.25 -6.74
C SER A 122 17.92 1.05 -6.87
N LYS A 123 16.69 0.99 -7.38
CA LYS A 123 15.79 2.14 -7.37
C LYS A 123 15.34 2.49 -5.96
N VAL A 124 15.05 1.50 -5.12
CA VAL A 124 14.79 1.75 -3.69
C VAL A 124 15.99 2.45 -3.04
N GLU A 125 17.22 2.02 -3.33
CA GLU A 125 18.44 2.67 -2.83
C GLU A 125 18.56 4.13 -3.30
N GLU A 126 18.20 4.41 -4.55
CA GLU A 126 18.18 5.80 -5.07
C GLU A 126 17.10 6.63 -4.36
N PHE A 127 15.91 6.05 -4.14
CA PHE A 127 14.80 6.73 -3.48
C PHE A 127 15.11 7.07 -2.02
N VAL A 128 15.66 6.13 -1.25
CA VAL A 128 16.00 6.35 0.17
C VAL A 128 16.97 7.52 0.34
N LYS A 129 17.89 7.71 -0.61
CA LYS A 129 18.85 8.85 -0.61
C LYS A 129 18.18 10.21 -0.82
N LEU A 130 16.93 10.26 -1.27
CA LEU A 130 16.15 11.50 -1.32
C LEU A 130 15.72 11.99 0.07
N ASN A 131 15.97 11.21 1.12
CA ASN A 131 15.75 11.56 2.53
C ASN A 131 14.33 12.06 2.83
N ARG A 132 13.33 11.38 2.25
CA ARG A 132 11.90 11.65 2.49
C ARG A 132 11.40 10.81 3.68
N PRO A 133 10.40 11.26 4.45
CA PRO A 133 9.74 10.40 5.44
C PRO A 133 9.25 9.12 4.78
N THR A 134 9.78 7.98 5.19
CA THR A 134 9.59 6.72 4.48
C THR A 134 9.40 5.56 5.44
N VAL A 135 8.41 4.73 5.13
CA VAL A 135 8.25 3.39 5.71
C VAL A 135 8.76 2.38 4.69
N ILE A 136 9.77 1.61 5.04
CA ILE A 136 10.13 0.39 4.32
C ILE A 136 9.14 -0.69 4.72
N ARG A 137 8.19 -0.97 3.83
CA ARG A 137 7.14 -1.96 4.05
C ARG A 137 7.57 -3.31 3.49
N MET A 138 7.52 -4.33 4.32
CA MET A 138 7.99 -5.67 4.01
C MET A 138 6.84 -6.64 4.20
N THR A 139 6.63 -7.53 3.23
CA THR A 139 5.66 -8.61 3.38
C THR A 139 6.41 -9.87 3.81
N TYR A 140 6.01 -10.45 4.93
CA TYR A 140 6.47 -11.78 5.31
C TYR A 140 5.79 -12.82 4.42
N LEU A 141 6.62 -13.62 3.74
CA LEU A 141 6.22 -14.56 2.68
C LEU A 141 6.49 -16.03 3.03
N GLY A 142 6.99 -16.29 4.25
CA GLY A 142 7.27 -17.63 4.76
C GLY A 142 8.67 -18.17 4.44
N ASP A 143 9.42 -17.50 3.56
CA ASP A 143 10.77 -17.92 3.12
C ASP A 143 11.81 -16.79 3.17
N ASN A 144 11.49 -15.67 3.82
CA ASN A 144 12.23 -14.40 3.72
C ASN A 144 12.70 -13.83 5.07
N ASP A 145 12.80 -14.64 6.11
CA ASP A 145 13.23 -14.27 7.46
C ASP A 145 14.59 -13.56 7.44
N ARG A 146 15.58 -14.19 6.79
CA ARG A 146 16.94 -13.65 6.64
C ARG A 146 16.95 -12.37 5.81
N ASP A 147 16.20 -12.33 4.71
CA ASP A 147 16.10 -11.11 3.91
C ASP A 147 15.47 -9.96 4.68
N ILE A 148 14.52 -10.24 5.58
CA ILE A 148 13.90 -9.22 6.40
C ILE A 148 14.96 -8.57 7.30
N ILE A 149 15.73 -9.39 8.00
CA ILE A 149 16.84 -8.94 8.85
C ILE A 149 17.87 -8.15 8.04
N ASP A 150 18.28 -8.68 6.88
CA ASP A 150 19.31 -8.05 6.03
C ASP A 150 18.86 -6.69 5.48
N VAL A 151 17.58 -6.55 5.09
CA VAL A 151 17.02 -5.27 4.63
C VAL A 151 16.97 -4.26 5.78
N ILE A 152 16.54 -4.69 6.99
CA ILE A 152 16.55 -3.82 8.17
C ILE A 152 17.98 -3.35 8.42
N ASP A 153 18.93 -4.26 8.60
CA ASP A 153 20.33 -3.95 8.87
C ASP A 153 20.91 -2.95 7.86
N TYR A 154 20.67 -3.21 6.57
CA TYR A 154 21.18 -2.38 5.49
C TYR A 154 20.68 -0.93 5.51
N TYR A 155 19.42 -0.73 5.92
CA TYR A 155 18.75 0.57 5.94
C TYR A 155 18.63 1.18 7.35
N TYR A 156 19.00 0.47 8.41
CA TYR A 156 18.77 0.90 9.80
C TYR A 156 19.43 2.25 10.13
N LYS A 157 20.58 2.50 9.49
CA LYS A 157 21.38 3.74 9.59
C LYS A 157 20.67 5.03 9.13
N TYR A 158 19.53 4.94 8.47
CA TYR A 158 18.79 6.11 8.00
C TYR A 158 17.69 6.49 9.00
N ASP A 159 17.83 7.64 9.65
CA ASP A 159 16.92 8.08 10.72
C ASP A 159 15.50 8.39 10.24
N ASN A 160 15.34 8.79 8.98
CA ASN A 160 14.06 9.09 8.35
C ASN A 160 13.25 7.84 7.94
N LEU A 161 13.80 6.64 8.18
CA LEU A 161 13.16 5.37 7.83
C LEU A 161 12.50 4.72 9.04
N PHE A 162 11.28 4.24 8.83
CA PHE A 162 10.59 3.31 9.72
C PHE A 162 10.39 1.98 8.99
N PHE A 163 10.33 0.86 9.70
CA PHE A 163 10.14 -0.46 9.11
C PHE A 163 8.79 -1.03 9.52
N LEU A 164 8.03 -1.51 8.55
CA LEU A 164 6.76 -2.19 8.79
C LEU A 164 6.80 -3.57 8.17
N ILE A 165 6.79 -4.60 9.00
CA ILE A 165 6.70 -6.00 8.56
C ILE A 165 5.25 -6.44 8.71
N SER A 166 4.62 -6.80 7.59
CA SER A 166 3.23 -7.24 7.55
C SER A 166 3.14 -8.66 7.02
N ARG A 167 2.10 -9.40 7.39
CA ARG A 167 1.87 -10.75 6.87
C ARG A 167 1.26 -10.74 5.47
N ALA A 168 1.63 -11.71 4.64
CA ALA A 168 0.80 -12.06 3.48
C ALA A 168 -0.51 -12.72 3.95
N VAL A 169 -1.61 -12.41 3.26
CA VAL A 169 -2.94 -12.97 3.53
C VAL A 169 -3.35 -13.91 2.39
N PRO A 170 -4.02 -15.06 2.67
CA PRO A 170 -4.29 -15.65 4.00
C PRO A 170 -3.17 -16.59 4.50
N ASN A 171 -3.17 -16.88 5.80
CA ASN A 171 -2.41 -17.97 6.45
C ASN A 171 -0.87 -17.84 6.53
N THR A 172 -0.30 -16.65 6.45
CA THR A 172 1.11 -16.45 6.78
C THR A 172 1.23 -15.78 8.15
N GLU A 173 1.73 -16.51 9.15
CA GLU A 173 2.04 -15.95 10.46
C GLU A 173 3.52 -15.60 10.54
N ILE A 174 3.84 -14.42 11.07
CA ILE A 174 5.22 -14.02 11.32
C ILE A 174 5.72 -14.84 12.53
N PRO A 175 6.74 -15.70 12.38
CA PRO A 175 7.21 -16.56 13.46
C PRO A 175 7.65 -15.74 14.66
N GLN A 176 7.31 -16.22 15.86
CA GLN A 176 7.73 -15.57 17.11
C GLN A 176 9.26 -15.47 17.20
N SER A 177 9.99 -16.48 16.72
CA SER A 177 11.45 -16.48 16.65
C SER A 177 12.02 -15.32 15.82
N LEU A 178 11.36 -14.98 14.70
CA LEU A 178 11.79 -13.86 13.86
C LEU A 178 11.54 -12.52 14.57
N LYS A 179 10.41 -12.38 15.27
CA LYS A 179 10.11 -11.18 16.07
C LYS A 179 11.16 -10.94 17.15
N GLU A 180 11.47 -11.99 17.90
CA GLU A 180 12.48 -11.96 18.97
C GLU A 180 13.89 -11.68 18.41
N GLU A 181 14.24 -12.25 17.26
CA GLU A 181 15.53 -11.97 16.61
C GLU A 181 15.63 -10.51 16.18
N ILE A 182 14.59 -9.93 15.60
CA ILE A 182 14.54 -8.51 15.20
C ILE A 182 14.64 -7.60 16.42
N GLU A 183 13.84 -7.84 17.46
CA GLU A 183 13.87 -7.05 18.68
C GLU A 183 15.25 -7.10 19.35
N ARG A 184 15.88 -8.27 19.40
CA ARG A 184 17.23 -8.44 19.96
C ARG A 184 18.31 -7.70 19.16
N LEU A 185 18.20 -7.68 17.83
CA LEU A 185 19.22 -7.09 16.95
C LEU A 185 19.08 -5.57 16.82
N PHE A 186 17.84 -5.06 16.79
CA PHE A 186 17.55 -3.68 16.38
C PHE A 186 16.67 -2.90 17.37
N GLY A 187 16.11 -3.55 18.39
CA GLY A 187 14.99 -2.97 19.15
C GLY A 187 13.76 -2.72 18.28
N LEU A 188 12.77 -1.99 18.82
CA LEU A 188 11.48 -1.76 18.15
C LEU A 188 11.12 -0.27 17.96
N ASP A 189 12.00 0.67 18.35
CA ASP A 189 11.73 2.12 18.27
C ASP A 189 11.37 2.58 16.84
N LYS A 190 11.95 1.93 15.83
CA LYS A 190 11.74 2.24 14.40
C LYS A 190 11.09 1.07 13.64
N ILE A 191 10.58 0.05 14.33
CA ILE A 191 10.15 -1.19 13.71
C ILE A 191 8.80 -1.62 14.26
N GLN A 192 7.82 -1.77 13.37
CA GLN A 192 6.53 -2.39 13.68
C GLN A 192 6.44 -3.76 13.01
N ILE A 193 6.06 -4.78 13.79
CA ILE A 193 5.88 -6.15 13.31
C ILE A 193 4.43 -6.57 13.49
N GLY A 194 3.74 -6.79 12.37
CA GLY A 194 2.33 -7.13 12.34
C GLY A 194 1.40 -5.92 12.50
N GLU A 195 0.11 -6.23 12.60
CA GLU A 195 -0.96 -5.27 12.83
C GLU A 195 -1.57 -5.57 14.20
N GLU A 196 -1.75 -4.55 15.04
CA GLU A 196 -2.35 -4.70 16.37
C GLU A 196 -3.84 -5.04 16.29
N SER A 197 -4.51 -4.60 15.22
CA SER A 197 -5.92 -4.88 14.96
C SER A 197 -6.25 -4.76 13.47
N CYS A 198 -7.34 -5.40 13.02
CA CYS A 198 -7.77 -5.36 11.63
C CYS A 198 -8.73 -4.18 11.38
N PRO A 199 -8.36 -3.19 10.53
CA PRO A 199 -9.16 -1.99 10.29
C PRO A 199 -10.22 -2.14 9.18
N ALA A 200 -10.27 -3.31 8.52
CA ALA A 200 -11.04 -3.56 7.31
C ALA A 200 -12.54 -3.26 7.48
N GLY A 201 -13.09 -2.41 6.60
CA GLY A 201 -14.50 -2.05 6.59
C GLY A 201 -14.97 -1.24 7.80
N ARG A 202 -14.06 -0.80 8.67
CA ARG A 202 -14.35 0.00 9.87
C ARG A 202 -13.71 1.38 9.77
N THR A 203 -12.38 1.40 9.74
CA THR A 203 -11.58 2.62 9.68
C THR A 203 -10.78 2.71 8.39
N LEU A 204 -10.69 1.62 7.62
CA LEU A 204 -10.06 1.53 6.32
C LEU A 204 -11.04 1.00 5.25
N PHE A 205 -11.07 1.67 4.10
CA PHE A 205 -11.77 1.22 2.90
C PHE A 205 -10.86 1.36 1.67
N VAL A 206 -11.17 0.62 0.61
CA VAL A 206 -10.51 0.77 -0.69
C VAL A 206 -11.47 1.37 -1.68
N VAL A 207 -11.02 2.36 -2.46
CA VAL A 207 -11.72 2.83 -3.66
C VAL A 207 -10.90 2.41 -4.88
N THR A 208 -11.51 1.62 -5.76
CA THR A 208 -10.84 1.10 -6.96
C THR A 208 -10.94 2.08 -8.14
N PRO A 209 -10.14 1.88 -9.22
CA PRO A 209 -10.32 2.63 -10.46
C PRO A 209 -11.67 2.41 -11.14
N THR A 210 -12.36 1.31 -10.82
CA THR A 210 -13.73 1.01 -11.28
C THR A 210 -14.81 1.60 -10.38
N LEU A 211 -14.42 2.43 -9.42
CA LEU A 211 -15.27 3.12 -8.45
C LEU A 211 -15.96 2.18 -7.45
N ASP A 212 -15.48 0.94 -7.30
CA ASP A 212 -15.97 0.02 -6.30
C ASP A 212 -15.38 0.39 -4.92
N ILE A 213 -16.21 0.28 -3.88
CA ILE A 213 -15.77 0.45 -2.49
C ILE A 213 -15.61 -0.94 -1.88
N LEU A 214 -14.40 -1.26 -1.41
CA LEU A 214 -14.06 -2.56 -0.83
C LEU A 214 -13.68 -2.44 0.66
N ALA A 215 -13.85 -3.54 1.40
CA ALA A 215 -13.49 -3.61 2.81
C ALA A 215 -11.97 -3.50 3.07
N CYS A 216 -11.14 -4.11 2.22
CA CYS A 216 -9.68 -4.08 2.35
C CYS A 216 -8.98 -4.47 1.03
N PRO A 217 -7.69 -4.12 0.85
CA PRO A 217 -6.96 -4.37 -0.40
C PRO A 217 -6.65 -5.84 -0.67
N PHE A 218 -6.74 -6.70 0.36
CA PHE A 218 -6.39 -8.12 0.30
C PHE A 218 -7.60 -9.01 0.01
N TYR A 219 -8.62 -8.98 0.87
CA TYR A 219 -9.84 -9.78 0.70
C TYR A 219 -10.78 -9.24 -0.39
N ARG A 220 -10.74 -7.93 -0.65
CA ARG A 220 -11.47 -7.25 -1.74
C ARG A 220 -12.99 -7.48 -1.73
N LEU A 221 -13.60 -7.72 -0.57
CA LEU A 221 -15.05 -7.78 -0.42
C LEU A 221 -15.68 -6.44 -0.82
N LYS A 222 -16.52 -6.45 -1.84
CA LYS A 222 -17.24 -5.27 -2.32
C LYS A 222 -18.35 -4.89 -1.34
N LEU A 223 -18.22 -3.71 -0.76
CA LEU A 223 -19.20 -3.10 0.13
C LEU A 223 -20.10 -2.11 -0.61
N GLY A 224 -19.58 -1.49 -1.67
CA GLY A 224 -20.28 -0.34 -2.26
C GLY A 224 -19.77 0.07 -3.63
N LYS A 225 -20.25 1.23 -4.07
CA LYS A 225 -19.83 1.88 -5.31
C LYS A 225 -20.02 3.40 -5.23
N ILE A 226 -19.14 4.14 -5.89
CA ILE A 226 -19.26 5.58 -6.13
C ILE A 226 -19.91 5.80 -7.50
N ASP A 227 -20.88 6.72 -7.58
CA ASP A 227 -21.49 7.16 -8.82
C ASP A 227 -21.11 8.62 -9.10
N LEU A 228 -20.22 8.82 -10.08
CA LEU A 228 -19.72 10.15 -10.41
C LEU A 228 -20.74 11.03 -11.16
N GLU A 229 -21.77 10.44 -11.76
CA GLU A 229 -22.81 11.18 -12.48
C GLU A 229 -23.85 11.72 -11.49
N ARG A 230 -24.26 10.87 -10.54
CA ARG A 230 -25.18 11.26 -9.46
C ARG A 230 -24.51 12.11 -8.39
N GLY A 231 -23.19 11.99 -8.24
CA GLY A 231 -22.45 12.69 -7.21
C GLY A 231 -22.70 12.10 -5.82
N ASP A 232 -23.01 10.81 -5.75
CA ASP A 232 -23.29 10.09 -4.51
C ASP A 232 -22.49 8.78 -4.43
N LEU A 233 -22.62 8.12 -3.28
CA LEU A 233 -22.10 6.80 -3.06
C LEU A 233 -23.13 5.93 -2.36
N TYR A 234 -22.95 4.62 -2.52
CA TYR A 234 -23.67 3.63 -1.74
C TYR A 234 -22.68 2.67 -1.09
N VAL A 235 -22.80 2.45 0.21
CA VAL A 235 -21.99 1.52 0.99
C VAL A 235 -22.90 0.66 1.86
N LYS A 236 -22.76 -0.67 1.73
CA LYS A 236 -23.31 -1.65 2.68
C LYS A 236 -22.35 -1.76 3.84
N PHE A 237 -22.72 -1.21 4.99
CA PHE A 237 -22.06 -1.56 6.24
C PHE A 237 -22.53 -2.97 6.62
N ILE A 238 -21.59 -3.92 6.59
CA ILE A 238 -21.83 -5.29 7.01
C ILE A 238 -21.15 -5.44 8.37
N ASP A 239 -21.87 -5.96 9.36
CA ASP A 239 -21.25 -6.51 10.56
C ASP A 239 -20.43 -7.73 10.12
N LEU A 240 -19.16 -7.50 9.78
CA LEU A 240 -18.26 -8.58 9.39
C LEU A 240 -18.16 -9.55 10.59
N PRO A 241 -18.32 -10.86 10.39
CA PRO A 241 -18.10 -11.85 11.44
C PRO A 241 -16.67 -11.75 11.99
N VAL A 242 -16.47 -11.96 13.30
CA VAL A 242 -15.16 -11.89 13.99
C VAL A 242 -14.10 -12.78 13.31
N ASP A 243 -14.53 -13.85 12.67
CA ASP A 243 -13.77 -14.82 11.90
C ASP A 243 -13.25 -14.30 10.54
N VAL A 244 -13.82 -13.24 9.96
CA VAL A 244 -13.23 -12.51 8.82
C VAL A 244 -12.02 -11.68 9.27
N PHE A 245 -11.96 -11.26 10.54
CA PHE A 245 -10.89 -10.40 11.06
C PHE A 245 -9.57 -11.12 11.21
N LEU A 246 -9.58 -12.44 11.35
CA LEU A 246 -8.34 -13.19 11.53
C LEU A 246 -7.60 -13.43 10.20
N CYS A 247 -8.23 -13.26 9.04
CA CYS A 247 -7.66 -13.72 7.75
C CYS A 247 -7.19 -15.19 7.81
N THR A 248 -7.76 -15.99 8.73
CA THR A 248 -7.42 -17.41 8.98
C THR A 248 -8.59 -18.34 8.68
N SER A 249 -9.73 -17.83 8.22
CA SER A 249 -10.91 -18.65 7.94
C SER A 249 -10.92 -19.18 6.51
N LYS A 250 -10.30 -20.36 6.38
CA LYS A 250 -10.60 -21.47 5.45
C LYS A 250 -10.38 -21.26 3.95
N VAL A 251 -9.31 -21.89 3.45
CA VAL A 251 -9.39 -22.67 2.20
C VAL A 251 -10.19 -23.94 2.51
#